data_AF-A0A4V1N3K1-F1
#
_entry.id   AF-A0A4V1N3K1-F1
#
_cell.length_a   1.000
_cell.length_b   1.000
_cell.length_c   1.000
_cell.angle_alpha   90.00
_cell.angle_beta   90.00
_cell.angle_gamma   90.00
#
_symmetry.space_group_name_H-M   'P 1'
#
loop_
_entity.id
_entity.type
_entity.pdbx_description
1 polymer ?
#
loop_
_entity_poly.entity_id
_entity_poly.type
_entity_poly.pdbx_seq_one_letter_code
_entity_poly.pdbx_strand_id
1 'polypeptide(L)'
;MARPHGNPDDLIQRIEAALKVAKPADVVGANEMSAILKMSWRNLLVTHIEPDNKFPVQKRGMEGMAWEFRVVKVLKHMLKRANERKAANEAKARRLMELTGFTVPENAEAMNIAEIAKLIDVNAKARAEKVEQGKLLSVDETLTFLTGYNRTVCAAILNAGQHLDPTGSLPPEISEALKDYLRDHAMNVHQAASDYLEKWRAAAKPGGIA
;
A
#
# COMPACT_ATOMS: atom_id res chain seq x y z
N MET A 1 20.84 -9.29 -14.52
CA MET A 1 20.72 -9.59 -13.08
C MET A 1 21.18 -8.36 -12.28
N ALA A 2 20.25 -7.63 -11.68
CA ALA A 2 20.60 -6.51 -10.80
C ALA A 2 21.19 -7.09 -9.50
N ARG A 3 22.44 -6.75 -9.19
CA ARG A 3 23.03 -7.11 -7.89
C ARG A 3 22.16 -6.51 -6.78
N PRO A 4 21.91 -7.22 -5.67
CA PRO A 4 21.20 -6.65 -4.54
C PRO A 4 21.97 -5.40 -4.13
N HIS A 5 21.33 -4.23 -4.23
CA HIS A 5 21.82 -3.03 -3.58
C HIS A 5 21.94 -3.38 -2.10
N GLY A 6 23.17 -3.52 -1.60
CA GLY A 6 23.41 -3.84 -0.20
C GLY A 6 22.63 -2.87 0.70
N ASN A 7 22.11 -3.39 1.81
CA ASN A 7 21.25 -2.63 2.72
C ASN A 7 21.88 -1.24 3.02
N PRO A 8 21.19 -0.12 2.75
CA PRO A 8 21.75 1.22 2.99
C PRO A 8 22.21 1.41 4.44
N ASP A 9 21.56 0.76 5.40
CA ASP A 9 21.93 0.84 6.81
C ASP A 9 23.31 0.20 7.09
N ASP A 10 23.65 -0.91 6.41
CA ASP A 10 24.97 -1.55 6.53
C ASP A 10 26.09 -0.65 5.97
N LEU A 11 25.78 0.15 4.93
CA LEU A 11 26.73 1.12 4.39
C LEU A 11 26.94 2.28 5.37
N ILE A 12 25.87 2.78 5.99
CA ILE A 12 25.92 3.87 6.97
C ILE A 12 26.75 3.42 8.20
N GLN A 13 26.46 2.25 8.77
CA GLN A 13 27.20 1.73 9.93
C GLN A 13 28.70 1.55 9.63
N ARG A 14 29.05 1.08 8.42
CA ARG A 14 30.45 0.96 7.99
C ARG A 14 31.15 2.31 7.89
N ILE A 15 30.47 3.32 7.33
CA ILE A 15 31.02 4.68 7.20
C ILE A 15 31.20 5.33 8.58
N GLU A 16 30.26 5.12 9.51
CA GLU A 16 30.36 5.60 10.89
C GLU A 16 31.51 4.93 11.66
N ALA A 17 31.69 3.62 11.50
CA ALA A 17 32.83 2.91 12.07
C ALA A 17 34.17 3.41 11.52
N ALA A 18 34.26 3.66 10.21
CA ALA A 18 35.44 4.23 9.57
C ALA A 18 35.71 5.68 10.03
N LEU A 19 34.67 6.48 10.25
CA LEU A 19 34.80 7.84 10.78
C LEU A 19 35.35 7.88 12.21
N LYS A 20 35.08 6.87 13.04
CA LYS A 20 35.61 6.80 14.42
C LYS A 20 37.12 6.55 14.46
N VAL A 21 37.67 5.90 13.43
CA VAL A 21 39.10 5.53 13.36
C VAL A 21 39.92 6.56 12.57
N ALA A 22 39.29 7.24 11.60
CA ALA A 22 39.97 8.18 10.71
C ALA A 22 40.42 9.47 11.41
N LYS A 23 41.64 9.93 11.14
CA LYS A 23 42.13 11.24 11.60
C LYS A 23 41.75 12.34 10.59
N PRO A 24 41.54 13.59 11.04
CA PRO A 24 41.13 14.70 10.17
C PRO A 24 42.11 15.04 9.03
N ALA A 25 43.38 14.71 9.21
CA ALA A 25 44.46 14.99 8.26
C ALA A 25 44.80 13.81 7.34
N ASP A 26 44.12 12.67 7.46
CA ASP A 26 44.44 11.50 6.63
C ASP A 26 44.11 11.74 5.15
N VAL A 27 45.14 11.65 4.32
CA VAL A 27 45.06 11.66 2.87
C VAL A 27 45.47 10.29 2.36
N VAL A 28 44.61 9.67 1.57
CA VAL A 28 44.80 8.31 1.08
C VAL A 28 44.63 8.22 -0.43
N GLY A 29 45.26 7.20 -1.02
CA GLY A 29 45.13 6.90 -2.44
C GLY A 29 43.80 6.22 -2.79
N ALA A 30 43.55 6.04 -4.09
CA ALA A 30 42.36 5.33 -4.61
C ALA A 30 42.16 3.92 -4.03
N ASN A 31 43.23 3.12 -3.99
CA ASN A 31 43.16 1.73 -3.51
C ASN A 31 42.84 1.65 -2.01
N GLU A 32 43.52 2.49 -1.22
CA GLU A 32 43.32 2.59 0.23
C GLU A 32 41.92 3.10 0.57
N MET A 33 41.42 4.12 -0.13
CA MET A 33 40.04 4.61 0.05
C MET A 33 39.01 3.51 -0.25
N SER A 34 39.22 2.75 -1.34
CA SER A 34 38.33 1.65 -1.70
C SER A 34 38.34 0.52 -0.67
N ALA A 35 39.50 0.23 -0.07
CA ALA A 35 39.66 -0.74 1.01
C ALA A 35 38.94 -0.30 2.29
N ILE A 36 39.07 0.98 2.70
CA ILE A 36 38.38 1.55 3.87
C ILE A 36 36.86 1.41 3.72
N LEU A 37 36.34 1.67 2.52
CA LEU A 37 34.92 1.58 2.21
C LEU A 37 34.46 0.14 1.91
N LYS A 38 35.36 -0.84 1.95
CA LYS A 38 35.12 -2.26 1.64
C LYS A 38 34.39 -2.45 0.30
N MET A 39 34.82 -1.72 -0.73
CA MET A 39 34.27 -1.79 -2.08
C MET A 39 35.38 -1.71 -3.13
N SER A 40 35.13 -2.19 -4.34
CA SER A 40 36.13 -2.06 -5.41
C SER A 40 36.27 -0.60 -5.86
N TRP A 41 37.48 -0.21 -6.28
CA TRP A 41 37.74 1.11 -6.84
C TRP A 41 36.78 1.46 -7.99
N ARG A 42 36.52 0.51 -8.90
CA ARG A 42 35.56 0.68 -10.00
C ARG A 42 34.14 0.98 -9.50
N ASN A 43 33.70 0.32 -8.42
CA ASN A 43 32.38 0.58 -7.84
C ASN A 43 32.32 1.98 -7.22
N LEU A 44 33.35 2.37 -6.45
CA LEU A 44 33.44 3.70 -5.86
C LEU A 44 33.40 4.80 -6.95
N LEU A 45 34.17 4.62 -8.02
CA LEU A 45 34.27 5.57 -9.12
C LEU A 45 32.92 5.74 -9.84
N VAL A 46 32.31 4.65 -10.30
CA VAL A 46 31.09 4.69 -11.12
C VAL A 46 29.84 5.06 -10.30
N THR A 47 29.74 4.63 -9.05
CA THR A 47 28.50 4.81 -8.26
C THR A 47 28.49 6.09 -7.44
N HIS A 48 29.65 6.58 -7.03
CA HIS A 48 29.76 7.71 -6.11
C HIS A 48 30.49 8.92 -6.69
N ILE A 49 31.60 8.73 -7.42
CA ILE A 49 32.46 9.83 -7.89
C ILE A 49 31.98 10.42 -9.22
N GLU A 50 31.83 9.60 -10.27
CA GLU A 50 31.36 10.04 -11.60
C GLU A 50 29.98 10.72 -11.59
N PRO A 51 28.95 10.19 -10.90
CA PRO A 51 27.63 10.80 -10.90
C PRO A 51 27.52 12.03 -9.97
N ASP A 52 28.58 12.41 -9.25
CA ASP A 52 28.55 13.50 -8.28
C ASP A 52 29.71 14.47 -8.48
N ASN A 53 29.42 15.55 -9.19
CA ASN A 53 30.43 16.58 -9.47
C ASN A 53 30.90 17.32 -8.20
N LYS A 54 30.18 17.20 -7.07
CA LYS A 54 30.55 17.80 -5.78
C LYS A 54 31.33 16.83 -4.88
N PHE A 55 31.66 15.63 -5.37
CA PHE A 55 32.40 14.66 -4.58
C PHE A 55 33.76 15.24 -4.12
N PRO A 56 34.12 15.14 -2.83
CA PRO A 56 35.31 15.79 -2.29
C PRO A 56 36.58 15.04 -2.66
N VAL A 57 37.10 15.33 -3.85
CA VAL A 57 38.40 14.86 -4.36
C VAL A 57 39.46 15.93 -4.11
N GLN A 58 40.63 15.54 -3.59
CA GLN A 58 41.74 16.48 -3.35
C GLN A 58 42.63 16.64 -4.58
N LYS A 59 42.98 15.51 -5.23
CA LYS A 59 43.58 15.50 -6.57
C LYS A 59 42.91 14.43 -7.42
N ARG A 60 42.42 14.83 -8.60
CA ARG A 60 41.89 13.88 -9.60
C ARG A 60 43.08 13.28 -10.33
N GLY A 61 43.07 11.96 -10.52
CA GLY A 61 44.12 11.29 -11.27
C GLY A 61 44.10 11.73 -12.73
N MET A 62 45.25 12.21 -13.21
CA MET A 62 45.55 12.45 -14.61
C MET A 62 46.81 11.65 -14.98
N GLU A 63 47.20 11.62 -16.24
CA GLU A 63 48.37 10.86 -16.69
C GLU A 63 49.61 11.22 -15.84
N GLY A 64 50.11 10.24 -15.06
CA GLY A 64 51.22 10.41 -14.11
C GLY A 64 50.87 10.91 -12.69
N MET A 65 49.61 11.24 -12.38
CA MET A 65 49.18 11.67 -11.05
C MET A 65 48.20 10.68 -10.40
N ALA A 66 48.52 10.21 -9.20
CA ALA A 66 47.65 9.35 -8.41
C ALA A 66 46.46 10.14 -7.83
N TRP A 67 45.32 9.46 -7.66
CA TRP A 67 44.16 10.03 -6.97
C TRP A 67 44.46 10.23 -5.49
N GLU A 68 44.09 11.40 -4.96
CA GLU A 68 44.22 11.72 -3.54
C GLU A 68 42.87 12.13 -2.96
N PHE A 69 42.56 11.57 -1.79
CA PHE A 69 41.32 11.80 -1.07
C PHE A 69 41.57 12.14 0.39
N ARG A 70 40.85 13.14 0.90
CA ARG A 70 40.80 13.37 2.35
C ARG A 70 39.72 12.50 2.97
N VAL A 71 40.13 11.51 3.77
CA VAL A 71 39.26 10.43 4.29
C VAL A 71 38.01 10.98 4.95
N VAL A 72 38.15 11.89 5.91
CA VAL A 72 37.03 12.42 6.69
C VAL A 72 36.04 13.21 5.81
N LYS A 73 36.51 13.95 4.81
CA LYS A 73 35.63 14.70 3.91
C LYS A 73 34.80 13.77 3.04
N VAL A 74 35.43 12.72 2.49
CA VAL A 74 34.76 11.70 1.67
C VAL A 74 33.70 10.96 2.49
N LEU A 75 34.07 10.45 3.67
CA LEU A 75 33.14 9.70 4.52
C LEU A 75 31.94 10.55 4.96
N LYS A 76 32.15 11.81 5.38
CA LYS A 76 31.05 12.72 5.73
C LYS A 76 30.11 13.02 4.57
N HIS A 77 30.67 13.20 3.36
CA HIS A 77 29.88 13.44 2.15
C HIS A 77 29.03 12.23 1.78
N MET A 78 29.60 11.03 1.85
CA MET A 78 28.87 9.78 1.59
C MET A 78 27.78 9.54 2.62
N LEU A 79 28.04 9.81 3.90
CA LEU A 79 27.04 9.69 4.96
C LEU A 79 25.87 10.65 4.75
N LYS A 80 26.15 11.92 4.44
CA LYS A 80 25.12 12.91 4.11
C LYS A 80 24.23 12.44 2.96
N ARG A 81 24.84 11.98 1.87
CA ARG A 81 24.11 11.51 0.67
C ARG A 81 23.31 10.23 0.94
N ALA A 82 23.81 9.33 1.77
CA ALA A 82 23.08 8.14 2.19
C ALA A 82 21.82 8.51 3.00
N ASN A 83 21.96 9.44 3.94
CA ASN A 83 20.84 9.94 4.75
C ASN A 83 19.79 10.69 3.90
N GLU A 84 20.22 11.52 2.95
CA GLU A 84 19.31 12.19 2.01
C GLU A 84 18.53 11.19 1.15
N ARG A 85 19.19 10.12 0.69
CA ARG A 85 18.51 9.03 -0.06
C ARG A 85 17.51 8.27 0.81
N LYS A 86 17.85 8.01 2.08
CA LYS A 86 16.94 7.38 3.05
C LYS A 86 15.69 8.23 3.26
N ALA A 87 15.87 9.51 3.56
CA ALA A 87 14.76 10.46 3.75
C ALA A 87 13.88 10.61 2.48
N ALA A 88 14.48 10.68 1.29
CA ALA A 88 13.73 10.75 0.03
C ALA A 88 12.92 9.47 -0.25
N ASN A 89 13.47 8.31 0.11
CA ASN A 89 12.80 7.02 -0.01
C ASN A 89 11.65 6.89 1.00
N GLU A 90 11.85 7.31 2.25
CA GLU A 90 10.80 7.37 3.26
C GLU A 90 9.67 8.32 2.85
N ALA A 91 9.98 9.49 2.30
CA ALA A 91 8.96 10.42 1.80
C ALA A 91 8.15 9.82 0.63
N LYS A 92 8.79 9.09 -0.28
CA LYS A 92 8.10 8.37 -1.35
C LYS A 92 7.24 7.22 -0.82
N ALA A 93 7.74 6.49 0.18
CA ALA A 93 6.99 5.43 0.83
C ALA A 93 5.75 6.00 1.53
N ARG A 94 5.87 7.11 2.26
CA ARG A 94 4.73 7.82 2.88
C ARG A 94 3.69 8.27 1.83
N ARG A 95 4.12 8.84 0.71
CA ARG A 95 3.20 9.21 -0.38
C ARG A 95 2.50 7.99 -1.00
N LEU A 96 3.19 6.86 -1.14
CA LEU A 96 2.57 5.61 -1.59
C LEU A 96 1.58 5.06 -0.56
N MET A 97 1.84 5.22 0.75
CA MET A 97 0.89 4.86 1.81
C MET A 97 -0.38 5.72 1.74
N GLU A 98 -0.23 7.04 1.57
CA GLU A 98 -1.37 7.97 1.42
C GLU A 98 -2.24 7.63 0.21
N LEU A 99 -1.62 7.25 -0.92
CA LEU A 99 -2.34 6.94 -2.15
C LEU A 99 -3.02 5.55 -2.14
N THR A 100 -2.50 4.60 -1.37
CA THR A 100 -3.01 3.22 -1.34
C THR A 100 -3.95 2.94 -0.17
N GLY A 101 -4.07 3.86 0.79
CA GLY A 101 -4.99 3.76 1.92
C GLY A 101 -4.65 2.64 2.93
N PHE A 102 -3.44 2.09 2.86
CA PHE A 102 -2.99 1.03 3.77
C PHE A 102 -2.27 1.59 5.00
N THR A 103 -2.75 1.21 6.19
CA THR A 103 -2.07 1.44 7.46
C THR A 103 -1.06 0.32 7.71
N VAL A 104 0.24 0.63 7.59
CA VAL A 104 1.31 -0.24 8.08
C VAL A 104 1.49 0.04 9.59
N PRO A 105 1.64 -0.96 10.46
CA PRO A 105 1.86 -0.74 11.89
C PRO A 105 3.07 0.16 12.15
N GLU A 106 2.94 1.06 13.15
CA GLU A 106 3.90 2.15 13.46
C GLU A 106 5.34 1.69 13.76
N ASN A 107 5.58 0.39 13.96
CA ASN A 107 6.91 -0.18 14.20
C ASN A 107 7.71 -0.50 12.91
N ALA A 108 7.28 0.01 11.74
CA ALA A 108 7.91 -0.28 10.45
C ALA A 108 9.10 0.64 10.09
N GLU A 109 9.79 1.22 11.08
CA GLU A 109 10.93 2.14 10.86
C GLU A 109 12.14 1.47 10.14
N ALA A 110 12.11 0.15 9.93
CA ALA A 110 13.18 -0.60 9.28
C ALA A 110 12.72 -1.43 8.05
N MET A 111 11.51 -1.24 7.52
CA MET A 111 11.08 -2.01 6.35
C MET A 111 11.55 -1.37 5.04
N ASN A 112 12.31 -2.14 4.27
CA ASN A 112 12.77 -1.74 2.94
C ASN A 112 11.56 -1.59 1.99
N ILE A 113 11.60 -0.66 1.04
CA ILE A 113 10.53 -0.46 0.04
C ILE A 113 10.17 -1.78 -0.68
N ALA A 114 11.16 -2.64 -0.89
CA ALA A 114 10.95 -3.96 -1.47
C ALA A 114 10.12 -4.91 -0.58
N GLU A 115 10.20 -4.75 0.74
CA GLU A 115 9.43 -5.54 1.72
C GLU A 115 8.00 -5.02 1.86
N ILE A 116 7.80 -3.70 1.77
CA ILE A 116 6.48 -3.07 1.71
C ILE A 116 5.74 -3.52 0.43
N ALA A 117 6.41 -3.49 -0.72
CA ALA A 117 5.82 -3.98 -1.98
C ALA A 117 5.44 -5.47 -1.90
N LYS A 118 6.31 -6.30 -1.29
CA LYS A 118 5.99 -7.72 -1.05
C LYS A 118 4.82 -7.90 -0.10
N LEU A 119 4.70 -7.10 0.95
CA LEU A 119 3.54 -7.16 1.86
C LEU A 119 2.24 -6.76 1.16
N ILE A 120 2.29 -5.77 0.27
CA ILE A 120 1.13 -5.38 -0.54
C ILE A 120 0.74 -6.53 -1.46
N ASP A 121 1.69 -7.14 -2.17
CA ASP A 121 1.44 -8.29 -3.05
C ASP A 121 0.91 -9.51 -2.29
N VAL A 122 1.48 -9.81 -1.12
CA VAL A 122 1.02 -10.92 -0.27
C VAL A 122 -0.39 -10.67 0.25
N ASN A 123 -0.71 -9.45 0.66
CA ASN A 123 -2.08 -9.11 1.06
C ASN A 123 -3.06 -9.12 -0.11
N ALA A 124 -2.66 -8.65 -1.29
CA ALA A 124 -3.49 -8.72 -2.49
C ALA A 124 -3.81 -10.17 -2.87
N LYS A 125 -2.81 -11.07 -2.80
CA LYS A 125 -2.99 -12.51 -3.01
C LYS A 125 -3.85 -13.16 -1.94
N ALA A 126 -3.62 -12.84 -0.66
CA ALA A 126 -4.45 -13.34 0.42
C ALA A 126 -5.91 -12.86 0.32
N ARG A 127 -6.15 -11.65 -0.21
CA ARG A 127 -7.50 -11.16 -0.53
C ARG A 127 -8.12 -11.92 -1.70
N ALA A 128 -7.38 -12.12 -2.79
CA ALA A 128 -7.83 -12.89 -3.94
C ALA A 128 -8.18 -14.34 -3.55
N GLU A 129 -7.35 -14.99 -2.74
CA GLU A 129 -7.60 -16.34 -2.22
C GLU A 129 -8.85 -16.40 -1.32
N LYS A 130 -9.13 -15.34 -0.53
CA LYS A 130 -10.35 -15.28 0.29
C LYS A 130 -11.61 -15.08 -0.56
N VAL A 131 -11.51 -14.38 -1.70
CA VAL A 131 -12.59 -14.27 -2.69
C VAL A 131 -12.80 -15.61 -3.39
N GLU A 132 -11.73 -16.29 -3.83
CA GLU A 132 -11.83 -17.63 -4.45
C GLU A 132 -12.37 -18.70 -3.48
N GLN A 133 -12.06 -18.59 -2.18
CA GLN A 133 -12.62 -19.47 -1.15
C GLN A 133 -14.09 -19.14 -0.81
N GLY A 134 -14.73 -18.18 -1.47
CA GLY A 134 -16.11 -17.78 -1.21
C GLY A 134 -16.35 -17.13 0.16
N LYS A 135 -15.28 -16.67 0.82
CA LYS A 135 -15.34 -16.07 2.17
C LYS A 135 -15.48 -14.55 2.14
N LEU A 136 -15.31 -13.94 0.98
CA LEU A 136 -15.50 -12.51 0.74
C LEU A 136 -16.42 -12.34 -0.46
N LEU A 137 -17.61 -11.80 -0.23
CA LEU A 137 -18.54 -11.42 -1.29
C LEU A 137 -18.32 -9.94 -1.65
N SER A 138 -18.43 -9.61 -2.92
CA SER A 138 -18.42 -8.22 -3.34
C SER A 138 -19.63 -7.49 -2.75
N VAL A 139 -19.39 -6.29 -2.22
CA VAL A 139 -20.43 -5.40 -1.69
C VAL A 139 -21.48 -5.10 -2.77
N ASP A 140 -21.03 -4.86 -4.00
CA ASP A 140 -21.91 -4.51 -5.12
C ASP A 140 -22.77 -5.68 -5.59
N GLU A 141 -22.20 -6.89 -5.64
CA GLU A 141 -22.94 -8.12 -5.99
C GLU A 141 -24.00 -8.42 -4.93
N THR A 142 -23.65 -8.28 -3.65
CA THR A 142 -24.56 -8.51 -2.53
C THR A 142 -25.70 -7.49 -2.54
N LEU A 143 -25.41 -6.22 -2.79
CA LEU A 143 -26.42 -5.16 -2.90
C LEU A 143 -27.39 -5.40 -4.08
N THR A 144 -26.84 -5.78 -5.23
CA THR A 144 -27.63 -6.08 -6.42
C THR A 144 -28.57 -7.25 -6.16
N PHE A 145 -28.06 -8.32 -5.54
CA PHE A 145 -28.86 -9.46 -5.14
C PHE A 145 -29.97 -9.09 -4.14
N LEU A 146 -29.63 -8.39 -3.04
CA LEU A 146 -30.59 -8.02 -2.01
C LEU A 146 -31.69 -7.09 -2.54
N THR A 147 -31.34 -6.14 -3.40
CA THR A 147 -32.31 -5.24 -4.04
C THR A 147 -33.24 -6.03 -4.98
N GLY A 148 -32.69 -6.94 -5.79
CA GLY A 148 -33.47 -7.80 -6.69
C GLY A 148 -34.38 -8.77 -5.94
N TYR A 149 -33.89 -9.33 -4.83
CA TYR A 149 -34.66 -10.19 -3.94
C TYR A 149 -35.85 -9.44 -3.32
N ASN A 150 -35.60 -8.26 -2.72
CA ASN A 150 -36.65 -7.45 -2.11
C ASN A 150 -37.74 -7.05 -3.12
N ARG A 151 -37.33 -6.68 -4.34
CA ARG A 151 -38.28 -6.37 -5.43
C ARG A 151 -39.15 -7.58 -5.78
N THR A 152 -38.57 -8.76 -5.86
CA THR A 152 -39.29 -10.01 -6.16
C THR A 152 -40.30 -10.35 -5.06
N VAL A 153 -39.90 -10.22 -3.80
CA VAL A 153 -40.78 -10.47 -2.64
C VAL A 153 -41.94 -9.48 -2.60
N CYS A 154 -41.68 -8.18 -2.74
CA CYS A 154 -42.74 -7.17 -2.76
C CYS A 154 -43.72 -7.39 -3.91
N ALA A 155 -43.22 -7.75 -5.11
CA ALA A 155 -44.07 -8.08 -6.24
C ALA A 155 -44.94 -9.32 -5.98
N ALA A 156 -44.38 -10.36 -5.35
CA ALA A 156 -45.13 -11.55 -4.98
C ALA A 156 -46.25 -11.25 -3.97
N ILE A 157 -45.98 -10.41 -2.96
CA ILE A 157 -46.99 -9.98 -1.98
C ILE A 157 -48.14 -9.23 -2.68
N LEU A 158 -47.82 -8.27 -3.54
CA LEU A 158 -48.83 -7.49 -4.25
C LEU A 158 -49.66 -8.34 -5.23
N ASN A 159 -49.05 -9.37 -5.81
CA ASN A 159 -49.75 -10.31 -6.70
C ASN A 159 -50.50 -11.42 -5.96
N ALA A 160 -50.29 -11.60 -4.64
CA ALA A 160 -50.95 -12.64 -3.86
C ALA A 160 -52.49 -12.52 -3.92
N GLY A 161 -53.03 -11.30 -4.01
CA GLY A 161 -54.46 -11.06 -4.17
C GLY A 161 -55.05 -11.70 -5.44
N GLN A 162 -54.31 -11.72 -6.55
CA GLN A 162 -54.76 -12.36 -7.80
C GLN A 162 -54.76 -13.88 -7.70
N HIS A 163 -53.90 -14.45 -6.85
CA HIS A 163 -53.88 -15.89 -6.59
C HIS A 163 -54.95 -16.32 -5.57
N LEU A 164 -55.31 -15.44 -4.64
CA LEU A 164 -56.33 -15.69 -3.62
C LEU A 164 -57.76 -15.56 -4.18
N ASP A 165 -57.98 -14.65 -5.13
CA ASP A 165 -59.27 -14.50 -5.83
C ASP A 165 -59.07 -14.36 -7.34
N PRO A 166 -58.72 -15.45 -8.04
CA PRO A 166 -58.47 -15.42 -9.49
C PRO A 166 -59.74 -15.14 -10.30
N THR A 167 -60.91 -15.43 -9.74
CA THR A 167 -62.22 -15.24 -10.39
C THR A 167 -62.86 -13.89 -10.09
N GLY A 168 -62.28 -13.06 -9.21
CA GLY A 168 -62.87 -11.78 -8.79
C GLY A 168 -64.20 -11.94 -8.07
N SER A 169 -64.36 -13.05 -7.35
CA SER A 169 -65.57 -13.47 -6.66
C SER A 169 -65.76 -12.82 -5.29
N LEU A 170 -64.71 -12.20 -4.74
CA LEU A 170 -64.80 -11.53 -3.46
C LEU A 170 -65.67 -10.27 -3.54
N PRO A 171 -66.48 -10.01 -2.50
CA PRO A 171 -67.17 -8.74 -2.35
C PRO A 171 -66.19 -7.55 -2.47
N PRO A 172 -66.59 -6.43 -3.11
CA PRO A 172 -65.71 -5.29 -3.35
C PRO A 172 -65.02 -4.77 -2.09
N GLU A 173 -65.77 -4.69 -0.98
CA GLU A 173 -65.28 -4.25 0.34
C GLU A 173 -64.14 -5.13 0.87
N ILE A 174 -64.22 -6.45 0.66
CA ILE A 174 -63.19 -7.41 1.08
C ILE A 174 -61.99 -7.35 0.14
N SER A 175 -62.22 -7.16 -1.17
CA SER A 175 -61.16 -7.02 -2.16
C SER A 175 -60.31 -5.77 -1.92
N GLU A 176 -60.93 -4.64 -1.59
CA GLU A 176 -60.22 -3.40 -1.24
C GLU A 176 -59.44 -3.56 0.06
N ALA A 177 -60.05 -4.06 1.13
CA ALA A 177 -59.37 -4.30 2.40
C ALA A 177 -58.16 -5.25 2.26
N LEU A 178 -58.27 -6.29 1.42
CA LEU A 178 -57.18 -7.21 1.14
C LEU A 178 -56.04 -6.52 0.37
N LYS A 179 -56.36 -5.68 -0.63
CA LYS A 179 -55.35 -4.92 -1.40
C LYS A 179 -54.59 -3.95 -0.52
N ASP A 180 -55.29 -3.23 0.36
CA ASP A 180 -54.66 -2.29 1.28
C ASP A 180 -53.76 -3.02 2.29
N TYR A 181 -54.23 -4.14 2.85
CA TYR A 181 -53.40 -4.97 3.72
C TYR A 181 -52.12 -5.48 3.02
N LEU A 182 -52.23 -5.97 1.78
CA LEU A 182 -51.07 -6.45 1.01
C LEU A 182 -50.11 -5.30 0.66
N ARG A 183 -50.63 -4.10 0.37
CA ARG A 183 -49.81 -2.91 0.11
C ARG A 183 -49.04 -2.51 1.37
N ASP A 184 -49.71 -2.43 2.51
CA ASP A 184 -49.07 -2.09 3.79
C ASP A 184 -48.01 -3.14 4.16
N HIS A 185 -48.31 -4.42 3.95
CA HIS A 185 -47.35 -5.48 4.21
C HIS A 185 -46.11 -5.40 3.31
N ALA A 186 -46.30 -5.14 2.01
CA ALA A 186 -45.19 -4.94 1.07
C ALA A 186 -44.34 -3.72 1.44
N MET A 187 -44.96 -2.61 1.85
CA MET A 187 -44.24 -1.42 2.32
C MET A 187 -43.43 -1.69 3.59
N ASN A 188 -43.99 -2.42 4.55
CA ASN A 188 -43.28 -2.78 5.79
C ASN A 188 -42.06 -3.66 5.52
N VAL A 189 -42.18 -4.65 4.63
CA VAL A 189 -41.05 -5.51 4.21
C VAL A 189 -39.99 -4.69 3.49
N HIS A 190 -40.40 -3.80 2.59
CA HIS A 190 -39.48 -2.92 1.88
C HIS A 190 -38.72 -2.01 2.84
N GLN A 191 -39.42 -1.39 3.79
CA GLN A 191 -38.81 -0.52 4.79
C GLN A 191 -37.80 -1.27 5.66
N ALA A 192 -38.16 -2.47 6.15
CA ALA A 192 -37.25 -3.29 6.96
C ALA A 192 -35.98 -3.66 6.19
N ALA A 193 -36.10 -3.99 4.90
CA ALA A 193 -34.95 -4.28 4.04
C ALA A 193 -34.09 -3.03 3.79
N SER A 194 -34.71 -1.87 3.52
CA SER A 194 -34.02 -0.60 3.29
C SER A 194 -33.26 -0.14 4.55
N ASP A 195 -33.89 -0.21 5.73
CA ASP A 195 -33.27 0.14 7.01
C ASP A 195 -32.05 -0.75 7.30
N TYR A 196 -32.14 -2.04 7.00
CA TYR A 196 -31.03 -2.97 7.14
C TYR A 196 -29.88 -2.60 6.21
N LEU A 197 -30.17 -2.32 4.94
CA LEU A 197 -29.16 -1.92 3.95
C LEU A 197 -28.48 -0.60 4.30
N GLU A 198 -29.22 0.37 4.84
CA GLU A 198 -28.65 1.64 5.30
C GLU A 198 -27.73 1.45 6.51
N LYS A 199 -28.14 0.66 7.51
CA LYS A 199 -27.30 0.31 8.66
C LYS A 199 -26.04 -0.43 8.23
N TRP A 200 -26.18 -1.35 7.27
CA TRP A 200 -25.07 -2.10 6.73
C TRP A 200 -24.10 -1.21 5.94
N ARG A 201 -24.61 -0.26 5.14
CA ARG A 201 -23.79 0.77 4.48
C ARG A 201 -23.07 1.68 5.46
N ALA A 202 -23.73 2.10 6.54
CA ALA A 202 -23.10 2.93 7.57
C ALA A 202 -21.95 2.20 8.29
N ALA A 203 -22.07 0.88 8.46
CA ALA A 203 -21.01 0.04 9.02
C ALA A 203 -19.87 -0.24 8.02
N ALA A 204 -20.19 -0.36 6.73
CA ALA A 204 -19.23 -0.55 5.66
C ALA A 204 -18.54 0.79 5.30
N LYS A 205 -17.44 1.11 5.99
CA LYS A 205 -16.54 2.23 5.60
C LYS A 205 -16.16 2.11 4.11
N PRO A 206 -15.89 3.22 3.39
CA PRO A 206 -15.34 3.14 2.04
C PRO A 206 -13.98 2.44 2.10
N GLY A 207 -13.92 1.21 1.61
CA GLY A 207 -12.75 0.31 1.68
C GLY A 207 -12.80 -0.77 2.78
N GLY A 208 -13.86 -0.82 3.58
CA GLY A 208 -14.12 -1.87 4.57
C GLY A 208 -14.90 -3.02 3.95
N ILE A 209 -14.23 -4.14 3.72
CA ILE A 209 -14.86 -5.40 3.31
C ILE A 209 -15.48 -6.01 4.58
N ALA A 210 -16.79 -6.27 4.55
CA ALA A 210 -17.51 -7.00 5.61
C ALA A 210 -17.20 -8.50 5.55
#